data_AF-A0A6C0CXW6-F1
#
_entry.id   AF-A0A6C0CXW6-F1
#
_cell.length_a   1.000
_cell.length_b   1.000
_cell.length_c   1.000
_cell.angle_alpha   90.00
_cell.angle_beta   90.00
_cell.angle_gamma   90.00
#
_symmetry.space_group_name_H-M   'P 1'
#
loop_
_entity.id
_entity.type
_entity.pdbx_description
1 polymer ?
#
loop_
_entity_poly.entity_id
_entity_poly.type
_entity_poly.pdbx_seq_one_letter_code
_entity_poly.pdbx_strand_id
1 'polypeptide(L)'
;MTDECVELKNIKYKSMLLNSSNEEVEETVENLSNLESFLQEEKNNSSNEPWIKLNKTTKLIKFQEFVEKYSIENKLSQDDKLDLFKFLSTNLDRKRFLKTKEVNYDKDSGIIISIPSLFYNSSNKKFTLKRSEKRVSTLKSLAPKKTKNKKNIDINNS
;
A
#
# COMPACT_ATOMS: atom_id res chain seq x y z
N MET A 1 10.15 -34.50 71.07
CA MET A 1 10.56 -33.94 69.76
C MET A 1 9.76 -34.68 68.72
N THR A 2 8.82 -33.99 68.09
CA THR A 2 7.82 -34.59 67.18
C THR A 2 8.47 -34.83 65.82
N ASP A 3 8.83 -36.09 65.54
CA ASP A 3 9.21 -36.53 64.21
C ASP A 3 8.01 -36.40 63.28
N GLU A 4 7.94 -35.23 62.63
CA GLU A 4 6.98 -34.95 61.59
C GLU A 4 7.14 -36.01 60.49
N CYS A 5 6.12 -36.85 60.35
CA CYS A 5 6.13 -38.04 59.51
C CYS A 5 6.63 -37.69 58.10
N VAL A 6 7.59 -38.44 57.57
CA VAL A 6 8.19 -38.16 56.25
C VAL A 6 7.13 -38.13 55.14
N GLU A 7 6.07 -38.92 55.30
CA GLU A 7 4.89 -38.89 54.44
C GLU A 7 4.17 -37.53 54.44
N LEU A 8 4.03 -36.88 55.59
CA LEU A 8 3.43 -35.54 55.70
C LEU A 8 4.27 -34.49 54.99
N LYS A 9 5.60 -34.59 55.06
CA LYS A 9 6.52 -33.70 54.32
C LYS A 9 6.37 -33.89 52.81
N ASN A 10 6.27 -35.14 52.36
CA ASN A 10 6.11 -35.47 50.94
C ASN A 10 4.75 -35.00 50.41
N ILE A 11 3.67 -35.19 51.18
CA ILE A 11 2.33 -34.71 50.82
C ILE A 11 2.30 -33.17 50.78
N LYS A 12 2.88 -32.50 51.76
CA LYS A 12 2.97 -31.03 51.80
C LYS A 12 3.76 -30.47 50.62
N TYR A 13 4.89 -31.08 50.29
CA TYR A 13 5.71 -30.69 49.14
C TYR A 13 4.98 -30.89 47.81
N LYS A 14 4.31 -32.04 47.64
CA LYS A 14 3.52 -32.33 46.43
C LYS A 14 2.34 -31.36 46.29
N SER A 15 1.67 -31.03 47.39
CA SER A 15 0.58 -30.04 47.44
C SER A 15 1.08 -28.62 47.12
N MET A 16 2.25 -28.24 47.63
CA MET A 16 2.89 -26.95 47.33
C MET A 16 3.27 -26.82 45.84
N LEU A 17 3.84 -27.87 45.24
CA LEU A 17 4.14 -27.91 43.79
C LEU A 17 2.89 -27.79 42.92
N LEU A 18 1.78 -28.41 43.32
CA LEU A 18 0.51 -28.35 42.60
C LEU A 18 -0.21 -27.01 42.78
N ASN A 19 -0.07 -26.37 43.95
CA ASN A 19 -0.70 -25.08 44.26
C ASN A 19 0.12 -23.87 43.79
N SER A 20 1.41 -24.02 43.46
CA SER A 20 2.22 -22.96 42.82
C SER A 20 1.78 -22.61 41.39
N SER A 21 0.77 -23.28 40.83
CA SER A 21 0.20 -22.94 39.51
C SER A 21 -1.11 -22.14 39.61
N ASN A 22 -1.57 -21.85 40.83
CA ASN A 22 -2.72 -20.97 41.08
C ASN A 22 -2.25 -19.73 41.86
N GLU A 23 -1.14 -19.11 41.42
CA GLU A 23 -1.14 -17.67 41.47
C GLU A 23 -2.30 -17.26 40.56
N GLU A 24 -3.43 -16.89 41.17
CA GLU A 24 -4.32 -15.95 40.51
C GLU A 24 -3.38 -14.85 40.04
N VAL A 25 -3.16 -14.77 38.72
CA VAL A 25 -2.37 -13.71 38.12
C VAL A 25 -3.13 -12.45 38.47
N GLU A 26 -2.80 -11.84 39.60
CA GLU A 26 -3.31 -10.52 39.93
C GLU A 26 -2.89 -9.66 38.75
N GLU A 27 -3.88 -9.19 37.99
CA GLU A 27 -3.66 -8.25 36.90
C GLU A 27 -3.04 -6.99 37.48
N THR A 28 -1.72 -6.96 37.57
CA THR A 28 -1.00 -5.75 37.95
C THR A 28 -1.22 -4.72 36.84
N VAL A 29 -1.48 -3.48 37.22
CA VAL A 29 -1.66 -2.36 36.28
C VAL A 29 -0.47 -2.25 35.30
N GLU A 30 0.71 -2.69 35.72
CA GLU A 30 1.92 -2.80 34.89
C GLU A 30 1.76 -3.79 33.72
N ASN A 31 1.08 -4.92 33.92
CA ASN A 31 0.87 -5.92 32.86
C ASN A 31 -0.10 -5.41 31.78
N LEU A 32 -1.17 -4.70 32.19
CA LEU A 32 -2.07 -4.01 31.28
C LEU A 32 -1.38 -2.84 30.55
N SER A 33 -0.55 -2.06 31.25
CA SER A 33 0.23 -0.97 30.64
C SER A 33 1.25 -1.48 29.62
N ASN A 34 1.88 -2.62 29.88
CA ASN A 34 2.82 -3.26 28.96
C ASN A 34 2.09 -3.83 27.73
N LEU A 35 0.91 -4.42 27.92
CA LEU A 35 0.06 -4.88 26.83
C LEU A 35 -0.42 -3.70 25.96
N GLU A 36 -0.87 -2.61 26.57
CA GLU A 36 -1.27 -1.39 25.87
C GLU A 36 -0.08 -0.79 25.10
N SER A 37 1.11 -0.74 25.71
CA SER A 37 2.33 -0.25 25.05
C SER A 37 2.73 -1.13 23.87
N PHE A 38 2.63 -2.46 24.01
CA PHE A 38 2.90 -3.40 22.94
C PHE A 38 1.90 -3.26 21.79
N LEU A 39 0.60 -3.14 22.08
CA LEU A 39 -0.44 -2.91 21.07
C LEU A 39 -0.26 -1.55 20.37
N GLN A 40 0.12 -0.51 21.11
CA GLN A 40 0.44 0.80 20.54
C GLN A 40 1.69 0.73 19.65
N GLU A 41 2.71 -0.02 20.05
CA GLU A 41 3.93 -0.21 19.28
C GLU A 41 3.65 -1.01 17.98
N GLU A 42 2.82 -2.06 18.02
CA GLU A 42 2.33 -2.75 16.82
C GLU A 42 1.50 -1.83 15.91
N LYS A 43 0.59 -1.05 16.49
CA LYS A 43 -0.23 -0.09 15.75
C LYS A 43 0.65 0.96 15.05
N ASN A 44 1.66 1.47 15.74
CA ASN A 44 2.60 2.45 15.19
C ASN A 44 3.52 1.82 14.12
N ASN A 45 3.97 0.58 14.33
CA ASN A 45 4.76 -0.16 13.34
C ASN A 45 3.95 -0.47 12.07
N SER A 46 2.64 -0.71 12.19
CA SER A 46 1.75 -0.86 11.03
C SER A 46 1.58 0.44 10.24
N SER A 47 1.73 1.60 10.89
CA SER A 47 1.60 2.91 10.25
C SER A 47 2.84 3.29 9.43
N ASN A 48 4.02 2.83 9.83
CA ASN A 48 5.31 3.16 9.19
C ASN A 48 5.71 2.19 8.06
N GLU A 49 4.79 1.37 7.58
CA GLU A 49 5.09 0.41 6.52
C GLU A 49 5.41 1.12 5.19
N PRO A 50 6.48 0.71 4.49
CA PRO A 50 6.77 1.24 3.16
C PRO A 50 5.65 0.87 2.17
N TRP A 51 5.37 1.75 1.22
CA TRP A 51 4.31 1.60 0.20
C TRP A 51 4.19 0.19 -0.41
N ILE A 52 5.32 -0.48 -0.67
CA ILE A 52 5.35 -1.81 -1.27
C ILE A 52 4.67 -2.86 -0.37
N LYS A 53 4.88 -2.78 0.95
CA LYS A 53 4.35 -3.73 1.94
C LYS A 53 2.88 -3.52 2.27
N LEU A 54 2.34 -2.32 2.00
CA LEU A 54 0.94 -2.01 2.26
C LEU A 54 -0.01 -2.94 1.50
N ASN A 55 -1.07 -3.37 2.19
CA ASN A 55 -2.15 -4.16 1.61
C ASN A 55 -2.97 -3.37 0.58
N LYS A 56 -3.72 -4.07 -0.27
CA LYS A 56 -4.57 -3.45 -1.28
C LYS A 56 -5.60 -2.50 -0.65
N THR A 57 -6.21 -2.90 0.45
CA THR A 57 -7.22 -2.12 1.17
C THR A 57 -6.63 -0.83 1.73
N THR A 58 -5.47 -0.88 2.37
CA THR A 58 -4.81 0.32 2.90
C THR A 58 -4.39 1.26 1.77
N LYS A 59 -3.85 0.73 0.67
CA LYS A 59 -3.55 1.53 -0.54
C LYS A 59 -4.78 2.23 -1.11
N LEU A 60 -5.95 1.58 -1.12
CA LEU A 60 -7.20 2.20 -1.58
C LEU A 60 -7.64 3.36 -0.68
N ILE A 61 -7.56 3.17 0.65
CA ILE A 61 -7.86 4.23 1.63
C ILE A 61 -6.92 5.42 1.40
N LYS A 62 -5.62 5.17 1.24
CA LYS A 62 -4.63 6.21 0.94
C LYS A 62 -4.87 6.92 -0.39
N PHE A 63 -5.37 6.22 -1.41
CA PHE A 63 -5.79 6.88 -2.64
C PHE A 63 -7.02 7.76 -2.45
N GLN A 64 -7.97 7.37 -1.62
CA GLN A 64 -9.12 8.21 -1.31
C GLN A 64 -8.68 9.52 -0.64
N GLU A 65 -7.83 9.43 0.39
CA GLU A 65 -7.24 10.59 1.07
C GLU A 65 -6.48 11.51 0.09
N PHE A 66 -5.68 10.91 -0.80
CA PHE A 66 -4.95 11.64 -1.84
C PHE A 66 -5.89 12.38 -2.81
N VAL A 67 -6.96 11.73 -3.25
CA VAL A 67 -7.93 12.31 -4.20
C VAL A 67 -8.67 13.48 -3.57
N GLU A 68 -8.96 13.42 -2.27
CA GLU A 68 -9.56 14.53 -1.54
C GLU A 68 -8.65 15.75 -1.49
N LYS A 69 -7.39 15.53 -1.10
CA LYS A 69 -6.38 16.59 -1.09
C LYS A 69 -6.17 17.18 -2.49
N TYR A 70 -6.02 16.33 -3.50
CA TYR A 70 -5.81 16.75 -4.89
C TYR A 70 -7.00 17.52 -5.47
N SER A 71 -8.22 17.14 -5.10
CA SER A 71 -9.44 17.83 -5.51
C SER A 71 -9.53 19.24 -4.93
N ILE A 72 -9.17 19.41 -3.64
CA ILE A 72 -9.13 20.72 -3.00
C ILE A 72 -8.07 21.62 -3.64
N GLU A 73 -6.87 21.09 -3.89
CA GLU A 73 -5.76 21.84 -4.50
C GLU A 73 -6.05 22.28 -5.94
N ASN A 74 -6.71 21.42 -6.73
CA ASN A 74 -6.99 21.69 -8.16
C ASN A 74 -8.42 22.16 -8.43
N LYS A 75 -9.24 22.35 -7.39
CA LYS A 75 -10.66 22.74 -7.46
C LYS A 75 -11.45 21.88 -8.44
N LEU A 76 -11.32 20.55 -8.32
CA LEU A 76 -11.99 19.60 -9.20
C LEU A 76 -13.49 19.49 -8.87
N SER A 77 -14.29 19.12 -9.89
CA SER A 77 -15.69 18.77 -9.67
C SER A 77 -15.81 17.43 -8.94
N GLN A 78 -16.97 17.18 -8.34
CA GLN A 78 -17.27 15.91 -7.68
C GLN A 78 -17.18 14.72 -8.66
N ASP A 79 -17.58 14.92 -9.92
CA ASP A 79 -17.46 13.90 -10.96
C ASP A 79 -15.99 13.58 -11.27
N ASP A 80 -15.14 14.60 -11.42
CA ASP A 80 -13.71 14.44 -11.66
C ASP A 80 -13.00 13.74 -10.48
N LYS A 81 -13.46 14.00 -9.24
CA LYS A 81 -12.99 13.32 -8.03
C LYS A 81 -13.28 11.81 -8.11
N LEU A 82 -14.52 11.44 -8.46
CA LEU A 82 -14.93 10.04 -8.60
C LEU A 82 -14.17 9.35 -9.73
N ASP A 83 -14.02 10.02 -10.87
CA ASP A 83 -13.27 9.50 -12.01
C ASP A 83 -11.80 9.29 -11.69
N LEU A 84 -11.18 10.20 -10.94
CA LEU A 84 -9.79 10.05 -10.49
C LEU A 84 -9.66 8.86 -9.54
N PHE A 85 -10.55 8.72 -8.57
CA PHE A 85 -10.51 7.60 -7.63
C PHE A 85 -10.70 6.25 -8.34
N LYS A 86 -11.67 6.18 -9.25
CA LYS A 86 -11.91 4.98 -10.09
C LYS A 86 -10.72 4.67 -10.97
N PHE A 87 -10.08 5.69 -11.54
CA PHE A 87 -8.87 5.56 -12.33
C PHE A 87 -7.72 4.98 -11.50
N LEU A 88 -7.45 5.52 -10.31
CA LEU A 88 -6.40 5.01 -9.42
C LEU A 88 -6.68 3.58 -8.97
N SER A 89 -7.91 3.27 -8.57
CA SER A 89 -8.34 1.92 -8.17
C SER A 89 -8.14 0.90 -9.29
N THR A 90 -8.58 1.24 -10.51
CA THR A 90 -8.41 0.37 -11.69
C THR A 90 -6.92 0.16 -12.02
N ASN A 91 -6.09 1.18 -11.84
CA ASN A 91 -4.64 1.06 -12.08
C ASN A 91 -3.93 0.26 -10.98
N LEU A 92 -4.42 0.34 -9.74
CA LEU A 92 -3.96 -0.51 -8.64
C LEU A 92 -4.24 -1.99 -8.93
N ASP A 93 -5.44 -2.32 -9.41
CA ASP A 93 -5.81 -3.68 -9.85
C ASP A 93 -4.92 -4.18 -11.00
N ARG A 94 -4.56 -3.28 -11.91
CA ARG A 94 -3.63 -3.55 -13.02
C ARG A 94 -2.15 -3.59 -12.61
N LYS A 95 -1.84 -3.59 -11.31
CA LYS A 95 -0.48 -3.68 -10.79
C LYS A 95 0.44 -2.53 -11.27
N ARG A 96 -0.12 -1.32 -11.47
CA ARG A 96 0.60 -0.13 -11.97
C ARG A 96 1.26 0.74 -10.90
N PHE A 97 1.09 0.39 -9.62
CA PHE A 97 1.63 1.11 -8.46
C PHE A 97 2.40 0.18 -7.52
N LEU A 98 3.13 -0.79 -8.07
CA LEU A 98 3.89 -1.77 -7.28
C LEU A 98 5.28 -1.25 -6.89
N LYS A 99 5.76 -0.20 -7.56
CA LYS A 99 7.12 0.32 -7.34
C LYS A 99 7.06 1.65 -6.60
N THR A 100 8.06 1.89 -5.75
CA THR A 100 8.25 3.19 -5.07
C THR A 100 8.38 4.37 -6.04
N LYS A 101 8.87 4.14 -7.27
CA LYS A 101 8.98 5.20 -8.29
C LYS A 101 7.63 5.67 -8.84
N GLU A 102 6.58 4.87 -8.67
CA GLU A 102 5.25 5.15 -9.24
C GLU A 102 4.40 6.01 -8.30
N VAL A 103 4.68 5.96 -6.99
CA VAL A 103 3.95 6.68 -5.94
C VAL A 103 4.94 7.29 -4.96
N ASN A 104 4.89 8.61 -4.79
CA ASN A 104 5.66 9.30 -3.75
C ASN A 104 4.86 9.24 -2.45
N TYR A 105 5.15 8.22 -1.64
CA TYR A 105 4.51 7.95 -0.36
C TYR A 105 5.45 8.30 0.78
N ASP A 106 4.94 9.09 1.74
CA ASP A 106 5.64 9.37 2.98
C ASP A 106 5.20 8.36 4.04
N LYS A 107 6.16 7.56 4.51
CA LYS A 107 5.94 6.54 5.54
C LYS A 107 5.73 7.16 6.92
N ASP A 108 6.32 8.33 7.18
CA ASP A 108 6.32 8.93 8.52
C ASP A 108 4.98 9.64 8.78
N SER A 109 4.43 10.31 7.75
CA SER A 109 3.06 10.87 7.80
C SER A 109 1.97 9.89 7.37
N GLY A 110 2.33 8.80 6.69
CA GLY A 110 1.40 7.81 6.18
C GLY A 110 0.54 8.30 5.00
N ILE A 111 0.99 9.32 4.27
CA ILE A 111 0.21 10.01 3.22
C ILE A 111 0.92 9.91 1.86
N ILE A 112 0.13 9.83 0.78
CA ILE A 112 0.65 9.97 -0.58
C ILE A 112 0.88 11.45 -0.87
N ILE A 113 2.14 11.85 -1.06
CA ILE A 113 2.52 13.22 -1.40
C ILE A 113 2.13 13.52 -2.86
N SER A 114 2.53 12.64 -3.78
CA SER A 114 2.26 12.84 -5.21
C SER A 114 2.39 11.55 -6.01
N ILE A 115 1.77 11.54 -7.20
CA ILE A 115 1.89 10.44 -8.17
C ILE A 115 2.58 11.01 -9.40
N PRO A 116 3.90 10.81 -9.58
CA PRO A 116 4.69 11.47 -10.63
C PRO A 116 4.23 11.19 -12.06
N SER A 117 3.61 10.02 -12.28
CA SER A 117 3.10 9.62 -13.59
C SER A 117 1.67 10.12 -13.87
N LEU A 118 0.96 10.63 -12.86
CA LEU A 118 -0.42 11.10 -13.01
C LEU A 118 -0.46 12.40 -13.81
N PHE A 119 -1.22 12.39 -14.89
CA PHE A 119 -1.43 13.54 -15.76
C PHE A 119 -2.91 13.69 -16.10
N TYR A 120 -3.45 14.88 -15.85
CA TYR A 120 -4.80 15.25 -16.27
C TYR A 120 -4.77 15.89 -17.66
N ASN A 121 -5.53 15.31 -18.59
CA ASN A 121 -5.71 15.88 -19.92
C ASN A 121 -6.99 16.71 -19.95
N SER A 122 -6.87 18.04 -19.87
CA SER A 122 -8.00 18.96 -19.89
C SER A 122 -8.80 18.93 -21.19
N SER A 123 -8.18 18.59 -22.33
CA SER A 123 -8.86 18.53 -23.63
C SER A 123 -9.83 17.35 -23.72
N ASN A 124 -9.47 16.22 -23.11
CA ASN A 124 -10.28 15.00 -23.13
C ASN A 124 -10.99 14.72 -21.80
N LYS A 125 -10.79 15.56 -20.78
CA LYS A 125 -11.24 15.36 -19.39
C LYS A 125 -10.92 13.96 -18.87
N LYS A 126 -9.67 13.51 -19.07
CA LYS A 126 -9.26 12.15 -18.71
C LYS A 126 -7.93 12.14 -17.95
N PHE A 127 -7.88 11.32 -16.91
CA PHE A 127 -6.65 10.98 -16.21
C PHE A 127 -5.87 9.92 -16.96
N THR A 128 -4.55 10.12 -17.04
CA THR A 128 -3.62 9.22 -17.73
C THR A 128 -2.35 9.06 -16.92
N LEU A 129 -1.69 7.90 -17.04
CA LEU A 129 -0.34 7.70 -16.50
C LEU A 129 0.69 7.88 -17.62
N LYS A 130 1.42 9.00 -17.60
CA LYS A 130 2.55 9.23 -18.52
C LYS A 130 3.80 8.56 -17.98
N ARG A 131 4.58 7.97 -18.90
CA ARG A 131 5.86 7.36 -18.57
C ARG A 131 6.88 8.48 -18.34
N SER A 132 7.59 8.45 -17.21
CA SER A 132 8.55 9.49 -16.81
C SER A 132 9.86 9.46 -17.59
N GLU A 133 10.19 8.35 -18.26
CA GLU A 133 11.47 8.18 -18.97
C GLU A 133 11.41 8.75 -20.39
N LYS A 134 12.30 9.71 -20.70
CA LYS A 134 12.58 10.13 -22.09
C LYS A 134 13.36 9.02 -22.80
N ARG A 135 12.68 8.09 -23.47
CA ARG A 135 13.36 7.20 -24.41
C ARG A 135 13.48 7.86 -25.78
N VAL A 136 14.67 7.75 -26.39
CA VAL A 136 14.83 8.03 -27.81
C VAL A 136 13.92 7.06 -28.55
N SER A 137 13.00 7.60 -29.36
CA SER A 137 12.06 6.77 -30.12
C SER A 137 12.82 5.83 -31.04
N THR A 138 12.68 4.52 -30.85
CA THR A 138 13.28 3.52 -31.73
C THR A 138 12.66 3.53 -33.12
N LEU A 139 11.55 4.26 -33.36
CA LEU A 139 11.04 4.50 -34.71
C LEU A 139 12.07 5.16 -35.62
N LYS A 140 12.99 5.98 -35.08
CA LYS A 140 14.08 6.59 -35.87
C LYS A 140 15.14 5.57 -36.29
N SER A 141 15.28 4.47 -35.55
CA SER A 141 16.20 3.36 -35.86
C SER A 141 15.52 2.22 -36.63
N LEU A 142 14.21 2.31 -36.87
CA LEU A 142 13.51 1.35 -37.71
C LEU A 142 13.77 1.65 -39.18
N ALA A 143 13.90 0.60 -39.98
CA ALA A 143 14.04 0.74 -41.43
C ALA A 143 12.85 1.52 -42.01
N PRO A 144 13.08 2.44 -42.97
CA PRO A 144 12.01 3.18 -43.63
C PRO A 144 10.95 2.21 -44.20
N LYS A 145 9.68 2.53 -43.97
CA LYS A 145 8.57 1.75 -44.51
C LYS A 145 8.65 1.79 -46.03
N LYS A 146 8.89 0.64 -46.68
CA LYS A 146 8.87 0.52 -48.15
C LYS A 146 7.46 0.86 -48.65
N THR A 147 7.25 2.09 -49.08
CA THR A 147 6.07 2.47 -49.86
C THR A 147 6.20 1.81 -51.22
N LYS A 148 5.48 0.70 -51.44
CA LYS A 148 5.29 0.17 -52.80
C LYS A 148 4.44 1.20 -53.55
N ASN A 149 5.09 2.11 -54.27
CA ASN A 149 4.42 2.95 -55.25
C ASN A 149 3.82 2.02 -56.30
N LYS A 150 2.51 1.74 -56.20
CA LYS A 150 1.76 1.20 -57.33
C LYS A 150 1.81 2.29 -58.40
N LYS A 151 2.67 2.11 -59.40
CA LYS A 151 2.57 2.86 -60.64
C LYS A 151 1.20 2.51 -61.22
N ASN A 152 0.27 3.46 -61.22
CA ASN A 152 -0.90 3.35 -62.09
C ASN A 152 -0.33 3.37 -63.51
N ILE A 153 -0.44 2.23 -64.20
CA ILE A 153 -0.17 2.16 -65.63
C ILE A 153 -1.46 2.66 -66.26
N ASP A 154 -1.47 3.94 -66.66
CA ASP A 154 -2.50 4.44 -67.56
C ASP A 154 -2.30 3.76 -68.91
N ILE A 155 -3.09 2.72 -69.19
CA ILE A 155 -3.23 2.17 -70.53
C ILE A 155 -4.28 3.02 -71.24
N ASN A 156 -3.84 4.10 -71.88
CA ASN A 156 -4.60 4.80 -72.91
C ASN A 156 -3.65 5.15 -74.05
N ASN A 157 -3.75 4.38 -75.14
CA ASN A 157 -3.37 4.66 -76.53
C ASN A 157 -3.61 3.35 -77.30
N SER A 158 -4.29 3.28 -78.44
CA SER A 158 -4.98 4.24 -79.32
C SER A 158 -6.02 3.45 -80.12
#